data_AF-A0A3D3ER92-F1
#
_entry.id   AF-A0A3D3ER92-F1
#
_cell.length_a   1.000
_cell.length_b   1.000
_cell.length_c   1.000
_cell.angle_alpha   90.00
_cell.angle_beta   90.00
_cell.angle_gamma   90.00
#
_symmetry.space_group_name_H-M   'P 1'
#
loop_
_entity.id
_entity.type
_entity.pdbx_description
1 polymer ?
#
loop_
_entity_poly.entity_id
_entity_poly.type
_entity_poly.pdbx_seq_one_letter_code
_entity_poly.pdbx_strand_id
1 'polypeptide(L)'
;MDNNDLMVNETVFHNANGYIGIRSDFEEGYPEGYDSIRGSYINGFYDIAEMKQAEKLYGLVEEKQTMLNIADTQSIFLKINGKRFSMFDGTVLHSRRWLDMEQGITGRSVVWRAPNGNEVEIVIKRMTSFYQLSLFTI
;
A
#
# COMPACT_ATOMS: atom_id res chain seq x y z
N MET A 1 -12.56 -4.81 10.40
CA MET A 1 -11.81 -3.57 10.13
C MET A 1 -12.66 -2.74 9.19
N ASP A 2 -12.78 -1.44 9.45
CA ASP A 2 -13.53 -0.56 8.56
C ASP A 2 -12.73 -0.28 7.28
N ASN A 3 -13.36 -0.33 6.11
CA ASN A 3 -12.66 -0.16 4.83
C ASN A 3 -12.19 1.28 4.61
N ASN A 4 -12.94 2.29 5.08
CA ASN A 4 -12.53 3.68 4.95
C ASN A 4 -11.25 3.94 5.76
N ASP A 5 -11.18 3.40 6.98
CA ASP A 5 -9.97 3.47 7.80
C ASP A 5 -8.77 2.83 7.09
N LEU A 6 -8.97 1.69 6.42
CA LEU A 6 -7.90 1.05 5.65
C LEU A 6 -7.40 1.94 4.51
N MET A 7 -8.30 2.55 3.75
CA MET A 7 -7.94 3.48 2.66
C MET A 7 -7.21 4.73 3.14
N VAL A 8 -7.62 5.28 4.29
CA VAL A 8 -6.90 6.40 4.92
C VAL A 8 -5.51 5.96 5.34
N ASN A 9 -5.39 4.79 5.99
CA ASN A 9 -4.11 4.25 6.45
C ASN A 9 -3.14 3.94 5.31
N GLU A 10 -3.61 3.48 4.15
CA GLU A 10 -2.78 3.33 2.95
C GLU A 10 -2.09 4.64 2.55
N THR A 11 -2.79 5.77 2.71
CA THR A 11 -2.26 7.09 2.39
C THR A 11 -1.34 7.60 3.48
N VAL A 12 -1.78 7.54 4.74
CA VAL A 12 -1.06 8.16 5.86
C VAL A 12 0.29 7.48 6.12
N PHE A 13 0.37 6.16 5.92
CA PHE A 13 1.56 5.37 6.22
C PHE A 13 2.44 5.05 5.01
N HIS A 14 2.21 5.69 3.85
CA HIS A 14 2.98 5.45 2.63
C HIS A 14 4.49 5.70 2.83
N ASN A 15 5.32 5.06 2.00
CA ASN A 15 6.77 5.34 1.96
C ASN A 15 7.12 6.05 0.65
N ALA A 16 7.87 7.15 0.74
CA ALA A 16 8.31 7.91 -0.41
C ALA A 16 9.64 8.62 -0.15
N ASN A 17 10.44 8.78 -1.21
CA ASN A 17 11.75 9.45 -1.15
C ASN A 17 11.90 10.55 -2.23
N GLY A 18 10.79 11.02 -2.80
CA GLY A 18 10.74 12.00 -3.89
C GLY A 18 10.96 11.41 -5.29
N TYR A 19 11.54 10.22 -5.42
CA TYR A 19 11.67 9.49 -6.68
C TYR A 19 10.59 8.42 -6.84
N ILE A 20 10.40 7.58 -5.82
CA ILE A 20 9.37 6.54 -5.78
C ILE A 20 8.46 6.76 -4.57
N GLY A 21 7.17 6.47 -4.73
CA GLY A 21 6.16 6.52 -3.67
C GLY A 21 5.27 5.28 -3.72
N ILE A 22 5.10 4.63 -2.57
CA ILE A 22 4.35 3.38 -2.44
C ILE A 22 3.36 3.51 -1.29
N ARG A 23 2.09 3.24 -1.56
CA ARG A 23 1.01 3.27 -0.55
C ARG A 23 1.15 2.12 0.44
N SER A 24 0.62 2.29 1.64
CA SER A 24 0.79 1.32 2.74
C SER A 24 -0.41 0.37 2.90
N ASP A 25 -0.82 -0.26 1.80
CA ASP A 25 -1.76 -1.38 1.80
C ASP A 25 -1.13 -2.64 2.39
N PHE A 26 -1.97 -3.61 2.77
CA PHE A 26 -1.51 -4.87 3.35
C PHE A 26 -0.85 -5.76 2.30
N GLU A 27 0.33 -6.29 2.62
CA GLU A 27 1.14 -7.16 1.77
C GLU A 27 0.36 -8.42 1.35
N GLU A 28 -0.43 -8.98 2.26
CA GLU A 28 -1.26 -10.16 2.07
C GLU A 28 -2.55 -9.93 1.25
N GLY A 29 -2.87 -8.67 0.96
CA GLY A 29 -4.05 -8.23 0.22
C GLY A 29 -5.31 -8.03 1.08
N TYR A 30 -6.33 -7.43 0.47
CA TYR A 30 -7.67 -7.26 1.04
C TYR A 30 -8.65 -8.30 0.44
N PRO A 31 -9.74 -8.64 1.13
CA PRO A 31 -10.76 -9.54 0.59
C PRO A 31 -11.54 -8.86 -0.54
N GLU A 32 -12.27 -9.66 -1.32
CA GLU A 32 -13.15 -9.17 -2.37
C GLU A 32 -14.20 -8.20 -1.81
N GLY A 33 -14.50 -7.14 -2.57
CA GLY A 33 -15.44 -6.09 -2.18
C GLY A 33 -14.86 -4.99 -1.28
N TYR A 34 -13.58 -5.07 -0.89
CA TYR A 34 -12.89 -3.96 -0.25
C TYR A 34 -12.23 -3.06 -1.29
N ASP A 35 -12.43 -1.76 -1.14
CA ASP A 35 -11.72 -0.75 -1.90
C ASP A 35 -10.28 -0.63 -1.39
N SER A 36 -9.35 -0.48 -2.33
CA SER A 36 -7.93 -0.24 -2.07
C SER A 36 -7.33 0.54 -3.23
N ILE A 37 -6.43 1.47 -2.91
CA ILE A 37 -5.59 2.11 -3.91
C ILE A 37 -4.20 1.50 -3.72
N ARG A 38 -4.04 0.25 -4.15
CA ARG A 38 -2.74 -0.44 -4.15
C ARG A 38 -1.85 0.18 -5.21
N GLY A 39 -1.03 1.14 -4.78
CA GLY A 39 -0.44 2.15 -5.64
C GLY A 39 1.06 2.30 -5.44
N SER A 40 1.81 2.11 -6.53
CA SER A 40 3.24 2.43 -6.63
C SER A 40 3.44 3.44 -7.76
N TYR A 41 4.23 4.48 -7.53
CA TYR A 41 4.40 5.59 -8.45
C TYR A 41 5.87 6.00 -8.56
N ILE A 42 6.33 6.30 -9.78
CA ILE A 42 7.64 6.91 -10.05
C ILE A 42 7.41 8.37 -10.45
N ASN A 43 8.13 9.28 -9.81
CA ASN A 43 8.07 10.70 -10.10
C ASN A 43 8.51 10.96 -11.56
N GLY A 44 7.69 11.72 -12.30
CA GLY A 44 7.91 12.01 -13.71
C GLY A 44 7.51 10.89 -14.67
N PHE A 45 7.03 9.74 -14.17
CA PHE A 45 6.44 8.69 -15.02
C PHE A 45 4.93 8.90 -15.15
N TYR A 46 4.49 9.29 -16.34
CA TYR A 46 3.10 9.63 -16.62
C TYR A 46 2.69 9.19 -18.03
N ASP A 47 1.38 9.18 -18.25
CA ASP A 47 0.77 9.02 -19.56
C ASP A 47 -0.22 10.15 -19.84
N ILE A 48 -0.61 10.30 -21.09
CA ILE A 48 -1.60 11.27 -21.55
C ILE A 48 -2.95 10.55 -21.67
N ALA A 49 -3.96 11.08 -20.98
CA ALA A 49 -5.33 10.60 -21.04
C ALA A 49 -6.23 11.68 -21.64
N GLU A 50 -7.24 11.24 -22.39
CA GLU A 50 -8.29 12.14 -22.88
C GLU A 50 -9.03 12.77 -21.68
N MET A 51 -9.21 14.08 -21.72
CA MET A 51 -9.97 14.85 -20.74
C MET A 51 -11.08 15.60 -21.46
N LYS A 52 -12.19 14.91 -21.70
CA LYS A 52 -13.36 15.50 -22.34
C LYS A 52 -13.91 16.65 -21.49
N GLN A 53 -14.01 17.81 -22.12
CA GLN A 53 -14.70 18.96 -21.54
C GLN A 53 -16.21 18.79 -21.69
N ALA A 54 -16.97 19.34 -20.74
CA ALA A 54 -18.43 19.37 -20.86
C ALA A 54 -18.88 20.17 -22.10
N GLU A 55 -18.11 21.20 -22.48
CA GLU A 55 -18.31 22.03 -23.66
C GLU A 55 -16.97 22.26 -24.39
N LYS A 56 -16.99 22.25 -25.73
CA LYS A 56 -15.79 22.45 -26.54
C LYS A 56 -15.57 23.95 -26.80
N LEU A 57 -14.86 24.61 -25.89
CA LEU A 57 -14.51 26.03 -25.98
C LEU A 57 -13.06 26.21 -26.43
N TYR A 58 -12.79 27.30 -27.16
CA TYR A 58 -11.44 27.63 -27.63
C TYR A 58 -10.47 27.82 -26.45
N GLY A 59 -9.33 27.14 -26.50
CA GLY A 59 -8.28 27.23 -25.49
C GLY A 59 -8.42 26.29 -24.29
N LEU A 60 -9.48 25.48 -24.21
CA LEU A 60 -9.56 24.42 -23.19
C LEU A 60 -8.70 23.21 -23.59
N VAL A 61 -8.03 22.63 -22.60
CA VAL A 61 -7.19 21.44 -22.80
C VAL A 61 -8.09 20.20 -22.84
N GLU A 62 -7.95 19.39 -23.88
CA GLU A 62 -8.73 18.15 -24.08
C GLU A 62 -7.96 16.88 -23.67
N GLU A 63 -6.76 17.07 -23.13
CA GLU A 63 -5.86 16.01 -22.67
C GLU A 63 -5.33 16.36 -21.28
N LYS A 64 -5.04 15.33 -20.47
CA LYS A 64 -4.39 15.50 -19.17
C LYS A 64 -3.23 14.53 -19.04
N GLN A 65 -2.19 14.98 -18.34
CA GLN A 65 -1.11 14.10 -17.91
C GLN A 65 -1.47 13.51 -16.55
N THR A 66 -1.36 12.20 -16.41
CA THR A 66 -1.62 11.50 -15.14
C THR A 66 -0.47 10.58 -14.81
N MET A 67 0.00 10.60 -13.57
CA MET A 67 0.93 9.58 -13.09
C MET A 67 0.26 8.21 -13.16
N LEU A 68 1.03 7.22 -13.59
CA LEU A 68 0.55 5.86 -13.69
C LEU A 68 0.86 5.08 -12.43
N ASN A 69 -0.08 4.24 -12.01
CA ASN A 69 0.22 3.17 -11.08
C ASN A 69 1.10 2.13 -11.80
N ILE A 70 2.32 1.94 -11.32
CA ILE A 70 3.29 1.02 -11.92
C ILE A 70 3.14 -0.40 -11.35
N ALA A 71 4.07 -1.29 -11.70
CA ALA A 71 4.08 -2.66 -11.23
C ALA A 71 4.04 -2.75 -9.69
N ASP A 72 3.10 -3.54 -9.18
CA ASP A 72 2.99 -3.88 -7.76
C ASP A 72 4.09 -4.88 -7.36
N THR A 73 4.88 -4.52 -6.34
CA THR A 73 5.95 -5.34 -5.77
C THR A 73 5.73 -5.64 -4.28
N GLN A 74 4.55 -5.31 -3.75
CA GLN A 74 4.24 -5.30 -2.32
C GLN A 74 3.70 -6.63 -1.78
N SER A 75 3.33 -7.55 -2.68
CA SER A 75 2.62 -8.79 -2.32
C SER A 75 3.52 -9.80 -1.60
N ILE A 76 3.18 -10.15 -0.36
CA ILE A 76 3.87 -11.18 0.43
C ILE A 76 2.84 -12.10 1.06
N PHE A 77 3.01 -13.41 0.87
CA PHE A 77 2.13 -14.43 1.45
C PHE A 77 2.87 -15.27 2.49
N LEU A 78 2.46 -15.14 3.74
CA LEU A 78 2.96 -15.97 4.83
C LEU A 78 2.00 -17.15 5.08
N LYS A 79 2.56 -18.35 5.20
CA LYS A 79 1.82 -19.55 5.61
C LYS A 79 2.43 -20.10 6.90
N ILE A 80 1.62 -20.21 7.94
CA ILE A 80 1.98 -20.76 9.24
C ILE A 80 1.25 -22.09 9.40
N ASN A 81 2.00 -23.20 9.47
CA ASN A 81 1.45 -24.55 9.56
C ASN A 81 0.35 -24.83 8.51
N GLY A 82 0.61 -24.41 7.26
CA GLY A 82 -0.31 -24.58 6.13
C GLY A 82 -1.49 -23.62 6.06
N LYS A 83 -1.67 -22.74 7.06
CA LYS A 83 -2.70 -21.68 7.06
C LYS A 83 -2.09 -20.35 6.62
N ARG A 84 -2.71 -19.69 5.65
CA ARG A 84 -2.27 -18.38 5.15
C ARG A 84 -2.65 -17.31 6.17
N PHE A 85 -1.70 -16.44 6.49
CA PHE A 85 -1.98 -15.25 7.28
C PHE A 85 -2.85 -14.28 6.47
N SER A 86 -3.89 -13.76 7.12
CA SER A 86 -4.69 -12.65 6.63
C SER A 86 -5.21 -11.85 7.81
N MET A 87 -5.25 -10.53 7.68
CA MET A 87 -5.94 -9.66 8.65
C MET A 87 -7.46 -9.87 8.69
N PHE A 88 -7.99 -10.65 7.75
CA PHE A 88 -9.42 -10.90 7.57
C PHE A 88 -9.83 -12.37 7.76
N ASP A 89 -8.87 -13.26 8.00
CA ASP A 89 -9.11 -14.68 8.33
C ASP A 89 -8.33 -15.07 9.59
N GLY A 90 -8.84 -16.02 10.37
CA GLY A 90 -8.32 -16.32 11.71
C GLY A 90 -8.72 -15.27 12.76
N THR A 91 -7.90 -15.09 13.79
CA THR A 91 -8.18 -14.15 14.89
C THR A 91 -7.00 -13.23 15.13
N VAL A 92 -7.19 -11.92 14.94
CA VAL A 92 -6.20 -10.90 15.29
C VAL A 92 -6.34 -10.58 16.79
N LEU A 93 -5.32 -10.93 17.57
CA LEU A 93 -5.27 -10.71 19.02
C LEU A 93 -4.73 -9.31 19.36
N HIS A 94 -3.77 -8.85 18.58
CA HIS A 94 -3.21 -7.51 18.67
C HIS A 94 -2.83 -7.00 17.27
N SER A 95 -3.01 -5.70 17.03
CA SER A 95 -2.59 -5.07 15.79
C SER A 95 -2.17 -3.62 16.05
N ARG A 96 -1.02 -3.25 15.51
CA ARG A 96 -0.48 -1.90 15.57
C ARG A 96 0.18 -1.54 14.25
N ARG A 97 -0.06 -0.31 13.78
CA ARG A 97 0.77 0.36 12.76
C ARG A 97 1.54 1.50 13.39
N TRP A 98 2.72 1.82 12.88
CA TRP A 98 3.49 2.99 13.29
C TRP A 98 4.29 3.57 12.13
N LEU A 99 4.62 4.84 12.26
CA LEU A 99 5.53 5.57 11.38
C LEU A 99 6.69 6.06 12.24
N ASP A 100 7.89 5.63 11.90
CA ASP A 100 9.14 6.20 12.41
C ASP A 100 9.60 7.28 11.43
N MET A 101 9.28 8.54 11.75
CA MET A 101 9.62 9.68 10.90
C MET A 101 11.11 10.00 10.89
N GLU A 102 11.85 9.62 11.94
CA GLU A 102 13.29 9.86 12.04
C GLU A 102 14.07 8.88 11.16
N GLN A 103 13.69 7.59 11.20
CA GLN A 103 14.31 6.55 10.37
C GLN A 103 13.69 6.44 8.96
N GLY A 104 12.53 7.05 8.72
CA GLY A 104 11.81 6.94 7.44
C GLY A 104 11.20 5.56 7.20
N ILE A 105 10.81 4.85 8.27
CA ILE A 105 10.30 3.48 8.23
C ILE A 105 8.82 3.47 8.64
N THR A 106 7.99 2.78 7.87
CA THR A 106 6.64 2.41 8.30
C THR A 106 6.65 0.98 8.82
N GLY A 107 5.92 0.67 9.89
CA GLY A 107 5.81 -0.71 10.36
C GLY A 107 4.42 -1.14 10.80
N ARG A 108 4.21 -2.46 10.78
CA ARG A 108 3.01 -3.15 11.28
C ARG A 108 3.45 -4.32 12.18
N SER A 109 2.80 -4.48 13.33
CA SER A 109 2.94 -5.65 14.21
C SER A 109 1.54 -6.23 14.42
N VAL A 110 1.44 -7.54 14.26
CA VAL A 110 0.20 -8.29 14.39
C VAL A 110 0.47 -9.55 15.21
N VAL A 111 -0.26 -9.72 16.31
CA VAL A 111 -0.36 -11.02 16.98
C VAL A 111 -1.59 -11.71 16.41
N TRP A 112 -1.36 -12.77 15.66
CA TRP A 112 -2.39 -13.49 14.92
C TRP A 112 -2.49 -14.93 15.40
N ARG A 113 -3.72 -15.38 15.67
CA ARG A 113 -4.06 -16.77 15.92
C ARG A 113 -4.67 -17.38 14.66
N ALA A 114 -4.00 -18.38 14.13
CA ALA A 114 -4.47 -19.18 13.02
C ALA A 114 -5.75 -19.95 13.37
N PRO A 115 -6.59 -20.33 12.38
CA PRO A 115 -7.79 -21.14 12.63
C PRO A 115 -7.53 -22.49 13.33
N ASN A 116 -6.29 -23.01 13.26
CA ASN A 116 -5.88 -24.24 13.95
C ASN A 116 -5.31 -23.99 15.36
N GLY A 117 -5.43 -22.77 15.89
CA GLY A 117 -5.05 -22.39 17.25
C GLY A 117 -3.62 -21.90 17.42
N ASN A 118 -2.75 -22.00 16.41
CA ASN A 118 -1.37 -21.52 16.51
C ASN A 118 -1.32 -20.00 16.56
N GLU A 119 -0.49 -19.44 17.44
CA GLU A 119 -0.27 -18.00 17.56
C GLU A 119 1.12 -17.61 17.06
N VAL A 120 1.19 -16.47 16.39
CA VAL A 120 2.43 -15.90 15.86
C VAL A 120 2.38 -14.39 15.96
N GLU A 121 3.52 -13.78 16.28
CA GLU A 121 3.73 -12.35 16.08
C GLU A 121 4.40 -12.12 14.73
N ILE A 122 3.82 -11.23 13.92
CA ILE A 122 4.30 -10.86 12.60
C ILE A 122 4.65 -9.38 12.65
N VAL A 123 5.91 -9.05 12.38
CA VAL A 123 6.40 -7.67 12.28
C VAL A 123 6.86 -7.40 10.85
N ILE A 124 6.28 -6.39 10.23
CA ILE A 124 6.57 -5.96 8.86
C ILE A 124 7.09 -4.53 8.92
N LYS A 125 8.20 -4.25 8.24
CA LYS A 125 8.78 -2.90 8.17
C LYS A 125 9.03 -2.56 6.72
N ARG A 126 8.72 -1.33 6.33
CA ARG A 126 8.85 -0.86 4.96
C ARG A 126 9.64 0.43 4.93
N MET A 127 10.44 0.62 3.88
CA MET A 127 11.10 1.90 3.62
C MET A 127 11.40 2.10 2.13
N THR A 128 11.54 3.36 1.74
CA THR A 128 12.18 3.78 0.50
C THR A 128 13.53 4.41 0.84
N SER A 129 14.57 4.09 0.07
CA SER A 129 15.92 4.57 0.39
C SER A 129 16.14 6.00 -0.10
N PHE A 130 16.63 6.88 0.77
CA PHE A 130 17.12 8.21 0.37
C PHE A 130 18.50 8.19 -0.31
N TYR A 131 19.23 7.07 -0.22
CA TYR A 131 20.53 6.90 -0.88
C TYR A 131 20.40 6.26 -2.26
N GLN A 132 19.67 5.14 -2.36
CA GLN A 132 19.36 4.47 -3.62
C GLN A 132 17.90 4.76 -3.98
N LEU A 133 17.65 5.83 -4.72
CA LEU A 133 16.31 6.37 -4.94
C LEU A 133 15.30 5.38 -5.52
N SER A 134 15.74 4.41 -6.34
CA SER A 134 14.87 3.38 -6.93
C SER A 134 14.55 2.22 -5.99
N LEU A 135 15.12 2.17 -4.78
CA LEU A 135 14.97 1.07 -3.85
C LEU A 135 13.78 1.30 -2.91
N PHE A 136 12.83 0.37 -2.96
CA PHE A 136 11.82 0.11 -1.94
C PHE A 136 12.09 -1.28 -1.34
N THR A 137 11.90 -1.43 -0.03
CA THR A 137 12.07 -2.71 0.66
C THR A 137 10.98 -2.92 1.70
N ILE A 138 10.68 -4.20 1.93
CA ILE A 138 9.76 -4.75 2.94
C ILE A 138 10.53 -5.79 3.76
#